data_AF-A0A256YY43-F1
#
_entry.id   AF-A0A256YY43-F1
#
_cell.length_a   1.000
_cell.length_b   1.000
_cell.length_c   1.000
_cell.angle_alpha   90.00
_cell.angle_beta   90.00
_cell.angle_gamma   90.00
#
_symmetry.space_group_name_H-M   'P 1'
#
loop_
_entity.id
_entity.type
_entity.pdbx_description
1 polymer ?
#
loop_
_entity_poly.entity_id
_entity_poly.type
_entity_poly.pdbx_seq_one_letter_code
_entity_poly.pdbx_strand_id
1 'polypeptide(L)'
;DDGVERLLQKARSAMEGLGFLDMKMIPRYKALYIRGAVSADVPLMDEALSKLEVEEGGYGFLPPSSTYHKFSRGLTGEKMSSSRPETAIFLDDEPAEASAKLMKALTGGRETAEIQRREGGRPHECPVFETMLFHTVSDDTEMARIEEECLNGERLCGQCKREASQYLVSFLEDLSERRDQTEHLVSEFVRYD
;
A
#
# COMPACT_ATOMS: atom_id res chain seq x y z
N ASP A 1 -34.72 -20.76 18.28
CA ASP A 1 -33.46 -21.19 18.91
C ASP A 1 -33.20 -22.70 18.77
N ASP A 2 -33.94 -23.41 17.92
CA ASP A 2 -33.68 -24.83 17.69
C ASP A 2 -32.39 -25.01 16.88
N GLY A 3 -31.43 -25.74 17.43
CA GLY A 3 -30.18 -26.12 16.75
C GLY A 3 -28.91 -25.42 17.23
N VAL A 4 -28.97 -24.43 18.12
CA VAL A 4 -27.75 -23.79 18.68
C VAL A 4 -26.85 -24.79 19.37
N GLU A 5 -27.42 -25.68 20.18
CA GLU A 5 -26.65 -26.70 20.89
C GLU A 5 -25.99 -27.69 19.92
N ARG A 6 -26.67 -28.07 18.83
CA ARG A 6 -26.11 -28.89 17.75
C ARG A 6 -24.93 -28.19 17.07
N LEU A 7 -25.07 -26.90 16.76
CA LEU A 7 -24.00 -26.11 16.13
C LEU A 7 -22.79 -25.97 17.06
N LEU A 8 -23.00 -25.71 18.35
CA LEU A 8 -21.93 -25.63 19.34
C LEU A 8 -21.23 -26.99 19.54
N GLN A 9 -21.97 -28.10 19.49
CA GLN A 9 -21.37 -29.44 19.54
C GLN A 9 -20.51 -29.71 18.31
N LYS A 10 -20.99 -29.35 17.11
CA LYS A 10 -20.19 -29.48 15.88
C LYS A 10 -18.93 -28.61 15.92
N ALA A 11 -19.05 -27.35 16.35
CA ALA A 11 -17.91 -26.46 16.54
C ALA A 11 -16.91 -27.05 17.54
N ARG A 12 -17.39 -27.63 18.65
CA ARG A 12 -16.54 -28.33 19.61
C ARG A 12 -15.80 -29.51 18.99
N SER A 13 -16.48 -30.38 18.25
CA SER A 13 -15.83 -31.51 17.56
C SER A 13 -14.75 -31.03 16.58
N ALA A 14 -14.99 -29.93 15.87
CA ALA A 14 -14.00 -29.33 15.00
C ALA A 14 -12.75 -28.86 15.78
N MET A 15 -12.94 -28.21 16.93
CA MET A 15 -11.84 -27.76 17.79
C MET A 15 -11.09 -28.94 18.44
N GLU A 16 -11.77 -30.03 18.83
CA GLU A 16 -11.14 -31.26 19.30
C GLU A 16 -10.24 -31.87 18.22
N GLY A 17 -10.67 -31.85 16.96
CA GLY A 17 -9.88 -32.28 15.80
C GLY A 17 -8.61 -31.45 15.57
N LEU A 18 -8.57 -30.20 16.04
CA LEU A 18 -7.40 -29.33 16.03
C LEU A 18 -6.50 -29.50 17.27
N GLY A 19 -6.87 -30.37 18.22
CA GLY A 19 -6.10 -30.64 19.43
C GLY A 19 -6.48 -29.79 20.66
N PHE A 20 -7.53 -28.98 20.57
CA PHE A 20 -8.05 -28.25 21.74
C PHE A 20 -8.92 -29.18 22.59
N LEU A 21 -8.53 -29.43 23.84
CA LEU A 21 -9.21 -30.39 24.73
C LEU A 21 -9.92 -29.74 25.92
N ASP A 22 -9.43 -28.60 26.43
CA ASP A 22 -10.08 -27.87 27.53
C ASP A 22 -11.06 -26.84 26.99
N MET A 23 -12.34 -27.20 26.93
CA MET A 23 -13.40 -26.36 26.39
C MET A 23 -14.61 -26.28 27.32
N LYS A 24 -15.21 -25.10 27.39
CA LYS A 24 -16.46 -24.85 28.12
C LYS A 24 -17.53 -24.36 27.14
N MET A 25 -18.50 -25.23 26.86
CA MET A 25 -19.69 -24.89 26.09
C MET A 25 -20.77 -24.33 27.03
N ILE A 26 -21.38 -23.20 26.66
CA ILE A 26 -22.51 -22.61 27.39
C ILE A 26 -23.64 -22.28 26.41
N PRO A 27 -24.56 -23.23 26.13
CA PRO A 27 -25.62 -23.06 25.14
C PRO A 27 -26.52 -21.85 25.39
N ARG A 28 -26.82 -21.55 26.66
CA ARG A 28 -27.62 -20.38 27.06
C ARG A 28 -27.05 -19.05 26.56
N TYR A 29 -25.72 -18.94 26.43
CA TYR A 29 -25.03 -17.76 25.93
C TYR A 29 -24.55 -17.91 24.49
N LYS A 30 -24.91 -19.01 23.81
CA LYS A 30 -24.46 -19.33 22.44
C LYS A 30 -22.93 -19.28 22.30
N ALA A 31 -22.22 -19.72 23.34
CA ALA A 31 -20.77 -19.53 23.46
C ALA A 31 -20.02 -20.85 23.65
N LEU A 32 -18.87 -20.98 22.99
CA LEU A 32 -17.86 -22.01 23.21
C LEU A 32 -16.56 -21.31 23.62
N TYR A 33 -16.11 -21.56 24.85
CA TYR A 33 -14.84 -21.06 25.34
C TYR A 33 -13.78 -22.15 25.19
N ILE A 34 -12.65 -21.82 24.57
CA ILE A 34 -11.52 -22.74 24.38
C ILE A 34 -10.38 -22.24 25.25
N ARG A 35 -10.05 -23.00 26.29
CA ARG A 35 -9.03 -22.62 27.27
C ARG A 35 -7.68 -23.12 26.77
N GLY A 36 -6.67 -22.25 26.83
CA GLY A 36 -5.32 -22.54 26.34
C GLY A 36 -5.06 -22.15 24.89
N ALA A 37 -6.08 -21.73 24.13
CA ALA A 37 -5.87 -21.11 22.82
C ALA A 37 -5.21 -19.73 22.96
N VAL A 38 -4.29 -19.43 22.06
CA VAL A 38 -3.60 -18.14 21.92
C VAL A 38 -4.02 -17.43 20.64
N SER A 39 -3.69 -16.15 20.49
CA SER A 39 -4.08 -15.36 19.30
C SER A 39 -3.56 -15.95 17.98
N ALA A 40 -2.44 -16.70 18.02
CA ALA A 40 -1.90 -17.38 16.85
C ALA A 40 -2.77 -18.56 16.35
N ASP A 41 -3.67 -19.07 17.18
CA ASP A 41 -4.56 -20.20 16.84
C ASP A 41 -5.82 -19.75 16.08
N VAL A 42 -6.18 -18.46 16.18
CA VAL A 42 -7.42 -17.91 15.61
C VAL A 42 -7.56 -18.21 14.11
N PRO A 43 -6.54 -18.04 13.25
CA PRO A 43 -6.69 -18.34 11.82
C PRO A 43 -7.02 -19.82 11.55
N LEU A 44 -6.41 -20.74 12.29
CA LEU A 44 -6.66 -22.18 12.17
C LEU A 44 -8.09 -22.52 12.61
N MET A 45 -8.55 -21.90 13.69
CA MET A 45 -9.90 -22.08 14.21
C MET A 45 -10.96 -21.50 13.26
N ASP A 46 -10.73 -20.29 12.74
CA ASP A 46 -11.62 -19.63 11.79
C ASP A 46 -11.75 -20.46 10.51
N GLU A 47 -10.66 -21.04 10.00
CA GLU A 47 -10.70 -21.93 8.83
C GLU A 47 -11.57 -23.17 9.07
N ALA A 48 -11.42 -23.82 10.23
CA ALA A 48 -12.21 -24.99 10.59
C ALA A 48 -13.71 -24.65 10.76
N LEU A 49 -14.01 -23.51 11.39
CA LEU A 49 -15.39 -23.05 11.59
C LEU A 49 -16.03 -22.57 10.28
N SER A 50 -15.27 -21.93 9.39
CA SER A 50 -15.72 -21.53 8.04
C SER A 50 -16.20 -22.73 7.23
N LYS A 51 -15.43 -23.84 7.21
CA LYS A 51 -15.84 -25.09 6.55
C LYS A 51 -17.15 -25.64 7.13
N LEU A 52 -17.25 -25.63 8.45
CA LEU A 52 -18.45 -26.08 9.15
C LEU A 52 -19.66 -25.19 8.84
N GLU A 53 -19.47 -23.88 8.73
CA GLU A 53 -20.53 -22.94 8.39
C GLU A 53 -21.14 -23.23 7.01
N VAL A 54 -20.30 -23.59 6.02
CA VAL A 54 -20.77 -23.99 4.68
C VAL A 54 -21.62 -25.26 4.74
N GLU A 55 -21.21 -26.26 5.55
CA GLU A 55 -22.00 -27.49 5.75
C GLU A 55 -23.37 -27.21 6.39
N GLU A 56 -23.51 -26.08 7.10
CA GLU A 56 -24.73 -25.62 7.74
C GLU A 56 -25.55 -24.65 6.85
N GLY A 57 -25.14 -24.48 5.60
CA GLY A 57 -25.82 -23.62 4.62
C GLY A 57 -25.49 -22.14 4.75
N GLY A 58 -24.46 -21.78 5.53
CA GLY A 58 -23.89 -20.43 5.57
C GLY A 58 -22.85 -20.21 4.47
N TYR A 59 -22.20 -19.05 4.49
CA TYR A 59 -21.25 -18.66 3.45
C TYR A 59 -19.82 -19.11 3.76
N GLY A 60 -19.48 -19.22 5.04
CA GLY A 60 -18.14 -19.60 5.48
C GLY A 60 -17.06 -18.60 5.06
N PHE A 61 -17.38 -17.31 5.01
CA PHE A 61 -16.40 -16.30 4.64
C PHE A 61 -15.43 -16.04 5.78
N LEU A 62 -14.14 -16.02 5.46
CA LEU A 62 -13.11 -15.50 6.35
C LEU A 62 -12.98 -13.99 6.13
N PRO A 63 -12.87 -13.20 7.20
CA PRO A 63 -12.62 -11.77 7.05
C PRO A 63 -11.28 -11.57 6.33
N PRO A 64 -11.23 -10.71 5.30
CA PRO A 64 -9.98 -10.41 4.63
C PRO A 64 -9.02 -9.69 5.59
N SER A 65 -7.73 -9.93 5.42
CA SER A 65 -6.69 -9.11 6.07
C SER A 65 -6.56 -7.76 5.38
N SER A 66 -6.00 -6.77 6.08
CA SER A 66 -5.72 -5.44 5.53
C SER A 66 -4.25 -5.05 5.70
N THR A 67 -3.73 -4.34 4.69
CA THR A 67 -2.46 -3.64 4.75
C THR A 67 -2.70 -2.16 4.53
N TYR A 68 -1.99 -1.31 5.27
CA TYR A 68 -2.13 0.15 5.16
C TYR A 68 -0.87 0.73 4.54
N HIS A 69 -1.04 1.62 3.56
CA HIS A 69 0.04 2.35 2.92
C HIS A 69 0.00 3.82 3.33
N LYS A 70 1.16 4.49 3.26
CA LYS A 70 1.25 5.94 3.44
C LYS A 70 0.69 6.62 2.19
N PHE A 71 -0.03 7.73 2.37
CA PHE A 71 -0.45 8.54 1.24
C PHE A 71 0.72 9.35 0.70
N SER A 72 0.96 9.29 -0.61
CA SER A 72 1.85 10.23 -1.29
C SER A 72 1.19 11.59 -1.38
N ARG A 73 1.96 12.65 -1.11
CA ARG A 73 1.49 14.02 -1.33
C ARG A 73 1.49 14.33 -2.82
N GLY A 74 0.62 15.26 -3.21
CA GLY A 74 0.71 15.91 -4.50
C GLY A 74 1.92 16.83 -4.57
N LEU A 75 2.31 17.19 -5.79
CA LEU A 75 3.50 18.00 -6.06
C LEU A 75 3.47 19.37 -5.36
N THR A 76 2.28 19.90 -5.09
CA THR A 76 2.05 21.16 -4.38
C THR A 76 1.80 20.99 -2.88
N GLY A 77 2.06 19.80 -2.33
CA GLY A 77 1.94 19.47 -0.89
C GLY A 77 0.54 19.06 -0.42
N GLU A 78 -0.49 19.35 -1.19
CA GLU A 78 -1.87 18.91 -0.95
C GLU A 78 -2.15 17.54 -1.58
N LYS A 79 -3.40 17.05 -1.51
CA LYS A 79 -3.77 15.77 -2.14
C LYS A 79 -3.72 15.88 -3.68
N MET A 80 -3.18 14.84 -4.33
CA MET A 80 -3.27 14.69 -5.79
C MET A 80 -4.72 14.75 -6.28
N SER A 81 -4.97 15.47 -7.37
CA SER A 81 -6.30 15.71 -7.91
C SER A 81 -6.29 15.79 -9.43
N SER A 82 -7.17 15.03 -10.09
CA SER A 82 -7.35 15.08 -11.55
C SER A 82 -7.91 16.43 -12.02
N SER A 83 -8.74 17.09 -11.22
CA SER A 83 -9.27 18.43 -11.52
C SER A 83 -8.25 19.55 -11.33
N ARG A 84 -7.09 19.25 -10.73
CA ARG A 84 -5.98 20.19 -10.52
C ARG A 84 -4.67 19.56 -11.03
N PRO A 85 -4.46 19.55 -12.35
CA PRO A 85 -3.35 18.84 -13.00
C PRO A 85 -1.95 19.20 -12.48
N GLU A 86 -1.78 20.39 -11.91
CA GLU A 86 -0.51 20.83 -11.32
C GLU A 86 -0.13 20.06 -10.05
N THR A 87 -1.10 19.38 -9.42
CA THR A 87 -0.91 18.65 -8.16
C THR A 87 -0.42 17.21 -8.35
N ALA A 88 -0.47 16.66 -9.56
CA ALA A 88 -0.21 15.26 -9.84
C ALA A 88 0.59 15.06 -11.13
N ILE A 89 1.32 13.95 -11.22
CA ILE A 89 1.83 13.41 -12.48
C ILE A 89 0.84 12.35 -12.95
N PHE A 90 0.32 12.47 -14.16
CA PHE A 90 -0.52 11.44 -14.75
C PHE A 90 0.33 10.42 -15.51
N LEU A 91 -0.13 9.18 -15.56
CA LEU A 91 0.60 8.08 -16.22
C LEU A 91 0.59 8.21 -17.74
N ASP A 92 -0.24 9.09 -18.29
CA ASP A 92 -0.33 9.45 -19.70
C ASP A 92 0.18 10.88 -19.97
N ASP A 93 0.83 11.53 -19.00
CA ASP A 93 1.53 12.78 -19.24
C ASP A 93 2.66 12.56 -20.25
N GLU A 94 2.83 13.49 -21.19
CA GLU A 94 4.04 13.56 -22.00
C GLU A 94 5.27 13.73 -21.09
N PRO A 95 6.40 13.01 -21.32
CA PRO A 95 7.54 13.05 -20.40
C PRO A 95 8.07 14.48 -20.13
N ALA A 96 8.00 15.36 -21.14
CA ALA A 96 8.37 16.76 -21.01
C ALA A 96 7.43 17.54 -20.09
N GLU A 97 6.13 17.27 -20.13
CA GLU A 97 5.13 17.88 -19.25
C GLU A 97 5.33 17.41 -17.81
N ALA A 98 5.47 16.10 -17.60
CA ALA A 98 5.71 15.50 -16.30
C ALA A 98 6.98 16.06 -15.64
N SER A 99 8.06 16.17 -16.41
CA SER A 99 9.31 16.81 -15.97
C SER A 99 9.10 18.28 -15.58
N ALA A 100 8.32 19.03 -16.36
CA ALA A 100 8.01 20.43 -16.06
C ALA A 100 7.17 20.58 -14.78
N LYS A 101 6.21 19.67 -14.53
CA LYS A 101 5.43 19.61 -13.29
C LYS A 101 6.34 19.32 -12.09
N LEU A 102 7.19 18.30 -12.18
CA LEU A 102 8.12 17.92 -11.10
C LEU A 102 9.12 19.04 -10.78
N MET A 103 9.64 19.73 -11.81
CA MET A 103 10.53 20.88 -11.62
C MET A 103 9.86 22.03 -10.86
N LYS A 104 8.52 22.15 -10.92
CA LYS A 104 7.73 23.16 -10.18
C LYS A 104 7.23 22.68 -8.81
N ALA A 105 7.41 21.41 -8.47
CA ALA A 105 6.93 20.84 -7.22
C ALA A 105 7.49 21.55 -5.97
N LEU A 106 6.74 21.53 -4.86
CA LEU A 106 7.26 21.91 -3.56
C LEU A 106 8.43 21.01 -3.16
N THR A 107 9.29 21.54 -2.31
CA THR A 107 10.43 20.81 -1.75
C THR A 107 10.52 21.05 -0.26
N GLY A 108 11.07 20.09 0.48
CA GLY A 108 11.44 20.27 1.89
C GLY A 108 12.77 21.01 2.10
N GLY A 109 13.34 21.63 1.07
CA GLY A 109 14.59 22.39 1.16
C GLY A 109 14.45 23.74 1.88
N ARG A 110 15.52 24.53 1.80
CA ARG A 110 15.63 25.86 2.40
C ARG A 110 15.44 26.98 1.38
N GLU A 111 15.27 28.20 1.88
CA GLU A 111 15.00 29.42 1.12
C GLU A 111 16.14 29.77 0.16
N THR A 112 17.39 29.47 0.56
CA THR A 112 18.58 29.73 -0.25
C THR A 112 19.53 28.53 -0.26
N ALA A 113 20.38 28.46 -1.29
CA ALA A 113 21.40 27.42 -1.39
C ALA A 113 22.45 27.50 -0.26
N GLU A 114 22.69 28.68 0.31
CA GLU A 114 23.60 28.84 1.45
C GLU A 114 23.02 28.22 2.72
N ILE A 115 21.74 28.50 3.00
CA ILE A 115 21.04 27.91 4.16
C ILE A 115 20.91 26.40 3.97
N GLN A 116 20.58 25.92 2.77
CA GLN A 116 20.53 24.48 2.46
C GLN A 116 21.86 23.78 2.77
N ARG A 117 23.00 24.35 2.35
CA ARG A 117 24.32 23.76 2.63
C ARG A 117 24.69 23.78 4.11
N ARG A 118 24.20 24.76 4.86
CA ARG A 118 24.50 24.90 6.29
C ARG A 118 23.60 24.04 7.18
N GLU A 119 22.32 23.93 6.83
CA GLU A 119 21.26 23.39 7.69
C GLU A 119 20.58 22.13 7.14
N GLY A 120 20.96 21.69 5.95
CA GLY A 120 20.32 20.56 5.27
C GLY A 120 18.88 20.84 4.84
N GLY A 121 18.32 19.89 4.10
CA GLY A 121 16.90 19.83 3.73
C GLY A 121 16.09 18.91 4.64
N ARG A 122 14.78 18.87 4.38
CA ARG A 122 13.82 17.98 5.05
C ARG A 122 13.23 17.00 4.04
N PRO A 123 13.92 15.88 3.72
CA PRO A 123 13.46 14.96 2.68
C PRO A 123 12.07 14.36 2.97
N HIS A 124 11.77 14.06 4.23
CA HIS A 124 10.45 13.57 4.66
C HIS A 124 9.32 14.62 4.59
N GLU A 125 9.62 15.86 4.23
CA GLU A 125 8.64 16.92 3.95
C GLU A 125 8.56 17.26 2.44
N CYS A 126 9.25 16.50 1.58
CA CYS A 126 9.50 16.84 0.19
C CYS A 126 8.76 15.92 -0.79
N PRO A 127 7.74 16.40 -1.54
CA PRO A 127 7.07 15.62 -2.57
C PRO A 127 8.01 15.09 -3.67
N VAL A 128 9.10 15.79 -4.00
CA VAL A 128 10.10 15.33 -4.98
C VAL A 128 10.83 14.08 -4.45
N PHE A 129 11.18 14.06 -3.16
CA PHE A 129 11.81 12.91 -2.54
C PHE A 129 10.82 11.72 -2.46
N GLU A 130 9.56 11.98 -2.09
CA GLU A 130 8.51 10.95 -2.08
C GLU A 130 8.28 10.34 -3.46
N THR A 131 8.34 11.14 -4.53
CA THR A 131 8.19 10.65 -5.91
C THR A 131 9.28 9.63 -6.23
N MET A 132 10.53 9.93 -5.87
CA MET A 132 11.64 8.98 -6.05
C MET A 132 11.47 7.73 -5.20
N LEU A 133 11.18 7.92 -3.89
CA LEU A 133 11.04 6.83 -2.92
C LEU A 133 9.93 5.84 -3.28
N PHE A 134 8.79 6.32 -3.78
CA PHE A 134 7.64 5.46 -4.04
C PHE A 134 7.56 4.92 -5.46
N HIS A 135 8.17 5.59 -6.44
CA HIS A 135 7.84 5.34 -7.84
C HIS A 135 9.04 5.12 -8.75
N THR A 136 10.14 5.88 -8.60
CA THR A 136 11.15 5.94 -9.68
C THR A 136 12.53 5.43 -9.31
N VAL A 137 12.85 5.25 -8.02
CA VAL A 137 14.12 4.69 -7.57
C VAL A 137 13.85 3.41 -6.77
N SER A 138 14.37 2.28 -7.26
CA SER A 138 14.19 0.96 -6.65
C SER A 138 15.40 0.47 -5.85
N ASP A 139 16.57 1.13 -5.98
CA ASP A 139 17.76 0.82 -5.17
C ASP A 139 17.72 1.59 -3.84
N ASP A 140 17.55 0.84 -2.76
CA ASP A 140 17.55 1.38 -1.39
C ASP A 140 18.86 2.11 -1.05
N THR A 141 20.00 1.68 -1.62
CA THR A 141 21.30 2.31 -1.41
C THR A 141 21.33 3.70 -2.02
N GLU A 142 20.76 3.83 -3.22
CA GLU A 142 20.64 5.11 -3.91
C GLU A 142 19.69 6.06 -3.17
N MET A 143 18.54 5.55 -2.72
CA MET A 143 17.61 6.38 -1.93
C MET A 143 18.22 6.84 -0.60
N ALA A 144 18.97 5.96 0.09
CA ALA A 144 19.68 6.32 1.30
C ALA A 144 20.73 7.43 1.05
N ARG A 145 21.48 7.35 -0.06
CA ARG A 145 22.42 8.40 -0.46
C ARG A 145 21.71 9.73 -0.72
N ILE A 146 20.61 9.71 -1.50
CA ILE A 146 19.84 10.94 -1.81
C ILE A 146 19.31 11.59 -0.52
N GLU A 147 18.86 10.77 0.43
CA GLU A 147 18.41 11.22 1.74
C GLU A 147 19.54 11.87 2.56
N GLU A 148 20.68 11.18 2.69
CA GLU A 148 21.84 11.67 3.43
C GLU A 148 22.38 12.98 2.87
N GLU A 149 22.57 13.05 1.54
CA GLU A 149 23.02 14.26 0.86
C GLU A 149 22.03 15.43 1.01
N CYS A 150 20.73 15.14 1.12
CA CYS A 150 19.72 16.15 1.39
C CYS A 150 19.84 16.65 2.83
N LEU A 151 19.92 15.74 3.81
CA LEU A 151 19.99 16.04 5.24
C LEU A 151 21.27 16.79 5.63
N ASN A 152 22.40 16.49 4.99
CA ASN A 152 23.69 17.14 5.28
C ASN A 152 23.93 18.42 4.45
N GLY A 153 23.05 18.72 3.48
CA GLY A 153 23.12 19.94 2.66
C GLY A 153 24.03 19.86 1.44
N GLU A 154 24.62 18.70 1.15
CA GLU A 154 25.44 18.47 -0.05
C GLU A 154 24.60 18.59 -1.34
N ARG A 155 23.36 18.12 -1.29
CA ARG A 155 22.40 18.14 -2.40
C ARG A 155 21.51 19.38 -2.36
N LEU A 156 21.48 20.11 -3.48
CA LEU A 156 20.58 21.24 -3.69
C LEU A 156 19.29 20.82 -4.39
N CYS A 157 18.15 21.42 -4.00
CA CYS A 157 16.83 21.09 -4.56
C CYS A 157 16.76 21.16 -6.08
N GLY A 158 17.41 22.14 -6.71
CA GLY A 158 17.38 22.29 -8.17
C GLY A 158 18.12 21.16 -8.90
N GLN A 159 19.18 20.60 -8.32
CA GLN A 159 19.87 19.43 -8.86
C GLN A 159 19.06 18.17 -8.60
N CYS A 160 18.55 18.01 -7.37
CA CYS A 160 17.70 16.89 -6.98
C CYS A 160 16.46 16.74 -7.88
N LYS A 161 15.78 17.85 -8.19
CA LYS A 161 14.65 17.86 -9.13
C LYS A 161 15.03 17.43 -10.54
N ARG A 162 16.21 17.81 -11.04
CA ARG A 162 16.66 17.40 -12.38
C ARG A 162 16.93 15.91 -12.46
N GLU A 163 17.58 15.35 -11.45
CA GLU A 163 17.82 13.91 -11.33
C GLU A 163 16.48 13.16 -11.18
N ALA A 164 15.59 13.62 -10.30
CA ALA A 164 14.25 13.06 -10.15
C ALA A 164 13.44 13.10 -11.47
N SER A 165 13.55 14.20 -12.23
CA SER A 165 12.91 14.33 -13.55
C SER A 165 13.47 13.33 -14.56
N GLN A 166 14.76 12.99 -14.50
CA GLN A 166 15.34 11.98 -15.39
C GLN A 166 14.77 10.59 -15.08
N TYR A 167 14.69 10.22 -13.79
CA TYR A 167 14.04 8.97 -13.40
C TYR A 167 12.57 8.92 -13.80
N LEU A 168 11.84 10.03 -13.62
CA LEU A 168 10.43 10.12 -14.00
C LEU A 168 10.22 9.99 -15.52
N VAL A 169 11.05 10.65 -16.32
CA VAL A 169 10.99 10.56 -17.79
C VAL A 169 11.24 9.12 -18.23
N SER A 170 12.31 8.49 -17.73
CA SER A 170 12.62 7.10 -18.06
C SER A 170 11.48 6.14 -17.67
N PHE A 171 10.85 6.38 -16.52
CA PHE A 171 9.70 5.59 -16.07
C PHE A 171 8.49 5.74 -17.00
N LEU A 172 8.14 6.96 -17.40
CA LEU A 172 6.99 7.21 -18.27
C LEU A 172 7.22 6.71 -19.70
N GLU A 173 8.45 6.79 -20.22
CA GLU A 173 8.81 6.23 -21.53
C GLU A 173 8.65 4.70 -21.55
N ASP A 174 9.20 3.99 -20.56
CA ASP A 174 9.01 2.53 -20.42
C ASP A 174 7.53 2.17 -20.25
N LEU A 175 6.78 2.95 -19.47
CA LEU A 175 5.35 2.72 -19.27
C LEU A 175 4.55 2.91 -20.57
N SER A 176 4.84 3.97 -21.34
CA SER A 176 4.16 4.21 -22.62
C SER A 176 4.45 3.10 -23.62
N GLU A 177 5.71 2.66 -23.74
CA GLU A 177 6.07 1.56 -24.63
C GLU A 177 5.31 0.28 -24.28
N ARG A 178 5.25 -0.08 -22.99
CA ARG A 178 4.49 -1.25 -22.53
C ARG A 178 3.00 -1.12 -22.80
N ARG A 179 2.44 0.08 -22.65
CA ARG A 179 1.03 0.35 -22.94
C ARG A 179 0.74 0.12 -24.42
N ASP A 180 1.57 0.65 -25.30
CA ASP A 180 1.39 0.52 -26.75
C ASP A 180 1.52 -0.95 -27.20
N GLN A 181 2.46 -1.69 -26.61
CA GLN A 181 2.64 -3.13 -26.88
C GLN A 181 1.45 -3.98 -26.43
N THR A 182 0.64 -3.52 -25.46
CA THR A 182 -0.42 -4.32 -24.83
C THR A 182 -1.84 -3.84 -25.13
N GLU A 183 -2.01 -2.69 -25.78
CA GLU A 183 -3.32 -2.08 -26.08
C GLU A 183 -4.29 -3.06 -26.78
N HIS A 184 -3.78 -3.82 -27.76
CA HIS A 184 -4.57 -4.78 -28.52
C HIS A 184 -5.13 -5.95 -27.67
N LEU A 185 -4.52 -6.25 -26.53
CA LEU A 185 -4.91 -7.33 -25.63
C LEU A 185 -6.13 -6.98 -24.76
N VAL A 186 -6.56 -5.71 -24.72
CA VAL A 186 -7.69 -5.28 -23.86
C VAL A 186 -8.94 -6.13 -24.10
N SER A 187 -9.21 -6.51 -25.35
CA SER A 187 -10.36 -7.35 -25.72
C SER A 187 -10.32 -8.78 -25.16
N GLU A 188 -9.14 -9.27 -24.77
CA GLU A 188 -8.98 -10.58 -24.12
C GLU A 188 -9.39 -10.52 -22.63
N PHE A 189 -9.23 -9.37 -21.99
CA PHE A 189 -9.48 -9.19 -20.55
C PHE A 189 -10.83 -8.54 -20.25
N VAL A 190 -11.30 -7.65 -21.14
CA VAL A 190 -12.53 -6.90 -20.96
C VAL A 190 -13.56 -7.38 -21.97
N ARG A 191 -14.65 -7.98 -21.46
CA ARG A 191 -15.84 -8.21 -22.27
C ARG A 191 -16.67 -6.93 -22.26
N TYR A 192 -16.79 -6.32 -23.44
CA TYR A 192 -17.80 -5.31 -23.69
C TYR A 192 -19.07 -6.05 -24.15
N ASP A 193 -20.10 -5.99 -23.31
CA ASP A 193 -21.46 -6.42 -23.66
C ASP A 193 -22.14 -5.40 -24.59
#